data_AF-A0A4Y2WGY5-F1
#
_entry.id   AF-A0A4Y2WGY5-F1
#
_cell.length_a   1.000
_cell.length_b   1.000
_cell.length_c   1.000
_cell.angle_alpha   90.00
_cell.angle_beta   90.00
_cell.angle_gamma   90.00
#
_symmetry.space_group_name_H-M   'P 1'
#
loop_
_entity.id
_entity.type
_entity.pdbx_description
1 polymer ?
#
loop_
_entity_poly.entity_id
_entity_poly.type
_entity_poly.pdbx_seq_one_letter_code
_entity_poly.pdbx_strand_id
1 'polypeptide(L)' 'ANFEGVSSKTCLTSHNETGLPYIDRVTPTVTVAVVGNGVGAAICDEVGRIAAELSTSGEWDSDLPRNLFEAVLE' A
#
# COMPACT_ATOMS: atom_id res chain seq x y z
N ALA A 1 23.14 12.32 26.28
CA ALA A 1 23.24 10.92 25.81
C ALA A 1 24.39 10.84 24.81
N ASN A 2 25.35 9.94 25.00
CA ASN A 2 26.37 9.65 23.99
C ASN A 2 25.80 8.58 23.05
N PHE A 3 25.69 8.89 21.76
CA PHE A 3 25.26 7.93 20.75
C PHE A 3 26.49 7.18 20.22
N GLU A 4 26.53 5.85 20.37
CA GLU A 4 27.68 4.99 20.05
C GLU A 4 27.97 4.84 18.54
N GLY A 5 27.12 5.40 17.67
CA GLY A 5 27.37 5.43 16.22
C GLY A 5 26.11 5.78 15.44
N VAL A 6 26.29 6.52 14.34
CA VAL A 6 25.22 6.84 13.37
C VAL A 6 25.52 6.07 12.09
N SER A 7 24.55 5.31 11.60
CA SER A 7 24.62 4.66 10.29
C SER A 7 23.37 4.96 9.47
N SER A 8 23.52 4.99 8.15
CA SER A 8 22.42 5.18 7.21
C SER A 8 22.25 3.94 6.33
N LYS A 9 21.03 3.75 5.83
CA LYS A 9 20.71 2.73 4.83
C LYS A 9 19.90 3.40 3.72
N THR A 10 20.20 3.05 2.47
CA THR A 10 19.39 3.47 1.33
C THR A 10 18.07 2.72 1.33
N CYS A 11 16.96 3.42 1.09
CA CYS A 11 15.65 2.83 0.87
C CYS A 11 15.05 3.34 -0.44
N LEU A 12 14.15 2.55 -1.02
CA LEU A 12 13.41 2.92 -2.22
C LEU A 12 11.96 3.17 -1.83
N THR A 13 11.40 4.25 -2.36
CA THR A 13 9.99 4.60 -2.20
C THR A 13 9.37 4.79 -3.58
N SER A 14 8.17 4.26 -3.79
CA SER A 14 7.37 4.50 -4.98
C SER A 14 6.33 5.58 -4.69
N HIS A 15 6.03 6.41 -5.69
CA HIS A 15 5.09 7.53 -5.58
C HIS A 15 4.08 7.52 -6.72
N ASN A 16 2.87 8.02 -6.45
CA ASN A 16 1.83 8.33 -7.43
C ASN A 16 1.25 9.74 -7.17
N GLU A 17 0.40 10.22 -8.08
CA GLU A 17 -0.20 11.55 -7.97
C GLU A 17 -1.28 11.65 -6.88
N THR A 18 -1.92 10.53 -6.50
CA THR A 18 -2.99 10.53 -5.51
C THR A 18 -2.48 10.65 -4.07
N GLY A 19 -1.21 10.30 -3.82
CA GLY A 19 -0.64 10.26 -2.48
C GLY A 19 -1.18 9.13 -1.59
N LEU A 20 -2.03 8.26 -2.15
CA LEU A 20 -2.61 7.09 -1.48
C LEU A 20 -2.05 5.80 -2.10
N PRO A 21 -1.94 4.69 -1.35
CA PRO A 21 -1.53 3.42 -1.92
C PRO A 21 -2.54 2.92 -2.95
N TYR A 22 -2.08 2.14 -3.92
CA TYR A 22 -3.00 1.36 -4.75
C TYR A 22 -3.33 0.06 -4.02
N ILE A 23 -4.62 -0.23 -3.89
CA ILE A 23 -5.18 -1.49 -3.40
C ILE A 23 -6.25 -1.93 -4.39
N ASP A 24 -5.90 -2.83 -5.30
CA ASP A 24 -6.79 -3.17 -6.40
C ASP A 24 -6.63 -4.61 -6.88
N ARG A 25 -7.68 -5.16 -7.48
CA ARG A 25 -7.72 -6.49 -8.08
C ARG A 25 -7.68 -6.36 -9.60
N VAL A 26 -6.47 -6.26 -10.14
CA VAL A 26 -6.24 -6.04 -11.58
C VAL A 26 -6.63 -7.22 -12.45
N THR A 27 -6.68 -8.44 -11.88
CA THR A 27 -7.28 -9.62 -12.52
C THR A 27 -7.99 -10.48 -11.48
N PRO A 28 -8.81 -11.47 -11.88
CA PRO A 28 -9.40 -12.42 -10.92
C PRO A 28 -8.39 -13.22 -10.09
N THR A 29 -7.09 -13.17 -10.35
CA THR A 29 -6.08 -13.90 -9.57
C THR A 29 -4.92 -13.02 -9.10
N VAL A 30 -4.96 -11.72 -9.39
CA VAL A 30 -3.89 -10.78 -9.04
C VAL A 30 -4.49 -9.58 -8.32
N THR A 31 -4.13 -9.44 -7.05
CA THR A 31 -4.39 -8.27 -6.21
C THR A 31 -3.08 -7.57 -5.93
N VAL A 32 -3.08 -6.24 -6.00
CA VAL A 32 -1.92 -5.39 -5.74
C VAL A 32 -2.17 -4.52 -4.52
N ALA A 33 -1.12 -4.32 -3.72
CA ALA A 33 -1.06 -3.40 -2.60
C ALA A 33 0.30 -2.69 -2.65
N VAL A 34 0.37 -1.58 -3.38
CA VAL A 34 1.64 -0.96 -3.82
C VAL A 34 1.62 0.55 -3.66
N VAL A 35 2.76 1.20 -3.89
CA VAL A 35 2.92 2.67 -3.86
C VAL A 35 2.59 3.27 -2.49
N GLY A 36 3.34 2.86 -1.46
CA GLY A 36 3.15 3.35 -0.09
C GLY A 36 3.62 4.79 0.16
N ASN A 37 4.06 5.55 -0.84
CA ASN A 37 4.41 6.98 -0.75
C ASN A 37 5.36 7.34 0.42
N GLY A 38 6.32 6.46 0.74
CA GLY A 38 7.25 6.65 1.86
C GLY A 38 6.65 6.46 3.26
N VAL A 39 5.33 6.21 3.37
CA VAL A 39 4.61 5.95 4.62
C VAL A 39 4.08 4.52 4.73
N GLY A 40 4.41 3.65 3.76
CA GLY A 40 3.90 2.29 3.67
C GLY A 40 4.08 1.47 4.96
N ALA A 41 5.19 1.65 5.69
CA ALA A 41 5.42 0.97 6.96
C ALA A 41 4.47 1.42 8.08
N ALA A 42 3.99 2.66 8.05
CA ALA A 42 3.06 3.17 9.06
C ALA A 42 1.62 2.69 8.83
N ILE A 43 1.26 2.37 7.58
CA ILE A 43 -0.10 1.99 7.18
C ILE A 43 -0.24 0.50 6.82
N CYS A 44 0.83 -0.29 6.98
CA CYS A 44 0.92 -1.63 6.41
C CYS A 44 -0.15 -2.60 6.94
N ASP A 45 -0.57 -2.44 8.20
CA ASP A 45 -1.54 -3.33 8.82
C ASP A 45 -2.91 -3.21 8.13
N GLU A 46 -3.42 -1.99 7.98
CA GLU A 46 -4.73 -1.77 7.36
C GLU A 46 -4.70 -2.01 5.84
N VAL A 47 -3.64 -1.56 5.16
CA VAL A 47 -3.46 -1.85 3.73
C VAL A 47 -3.40 -3.36 3.47
N GLY A 48 -2.65 -4.09 4.31
CA GLY A 48 -2.52 -5.54 4.22
C GLY A 48 -3.83 -6.27 4.48
N ARG A 49 -4.60 -5.83 5.50
CA ARG A 49 -5.93 -6.38 5.81
C ARG A 49 -6.88 -6.25 4.62
N ILE A 50 -7.01 -5.03 4.07
CA ILE A 50 -7.90 -4.76 2.93
C ILE A 50 -7.46 -5.57 1.70
N ALA A 51 -6.17 -5.58 1.39
CA ALA A 51 -5.65 -6.30 0.24
C ALA A 51 -5.83 -7.82 0.34
N ALA A 52 -5.66 -8.39 1.55
CA ALA A 52 -5.86 -9.82 1.79
C ALA A 52 -7.33 -10.20 1.57
N GLU A 53 -8.26 -9.44 2.15
CA GLU A 53 -9.69 -9.71 1.99
C GLU A 53 -10.13 -9.54 0.53
N LEU A 54 -9.71 -8.46 -0.13
CA LEU A 54 -9.97 -8.26 -1.56
C LEU A 54 -9.40 -9.40 -2.43
N SER A 55 -8.29 -10.00 -2.03
CA SER A 55 -7.68 -11.12 -2.74
C SER A 55 -8.45 -12.43 -2.55
N THR A 56 -8.91 -12.72 -1.33
CA THR A 56 -9.62 -13.96 -1.00
C THR A 56 -11.08 -13.95 -1.44
N SER A 57 -11.81 -12.86 -1.18
CA SER A 57 -13.25 -12.77 -1.47
C SER A 57 -13.56 -12.13 -2.82
N GLY A 58 -12.70 -11.24 -3.31
CA GLY A 58 -12.98 -10.40 -4.48
C GLY A 58 -13.84 -9.18 -4.15
N GLU A 59 -14.23 -9.03 -2.90
CA GLU A 59 -15.08 -7.96 -2.41
C GLU A 59 -14.27 -6.93 -1.63
N TRP A 60 -14.75 -5.69 -1.64
CA TRP A 60 -14.15 -4.61 -0.88
C TRP A 60 -14.79 -4.54 0.52
N ASP A 61 -14.03 -4.91 1.55
CA ASP A 61 -14.45 -4.92 2.95
C ASP A 61 -13.73 -3.85 3.78
N SER A 62 -14.03 -2.59 3.47
CA SER A 62 -13.57 -1.41 4.21
C SER A 62 -14.56 -0.27 4.05
N ASP A 63 -14.72 0.53 5.11
CA ASP A 63 -15.48 1.77 5.08
C ASP A 63 -14.79 2.87 4.24
N LEU A 64 -13.52 2.66 3.86
CA LEU A 64 -12.81 3.57 2.98
C LEU A 64 -13.35 3.48 1.54
N PRO A 65 -13.50 4.61 0.81
CA PRO A 65 -13.99 4.57 -0.56
C PRO A 65 -12.99 3.86 -1.48
N ARG A 66 -13.39 2.71 -2.05
CA ARG A 66 -12.56 1.88 -2.94
C ARG A 66 -11.90 2.67 -4.07
N ASN A 67 -12.64 3.56 -4.70
CA ASN A 67 -12.21 4.33 -5.86
C ASN A 67 -11.00 5.24 -5.60
N LEU A 68 -10.65 5.51 -4.33
CA LEU A 68 -9.44 6.26 -3.97
C LEU A 68 -8.16 5.41 -4.09
N PHE A 69 -8.29 4.09 -4.14
CA PHE A 69 -7.17 3.14 -4.10
C PHE A 69 -7.03 2.31 -5.39
N GLU A 70 -7.88 2.55 -6.40
CA GLU A 70 -7.80 1.84 -7.68
C GLU A 70 -6.47 2.11 -8.40
N ALA A 71 -5.92 1.07 -9.03
CA ALA A 71 -4.66 1.21 -9.73
C ALA A 71 -4.87 1.92 -11.07
N VAL A 72 -4.14 3.01 -11.30
CA VAL A 72 -4.08 3.64 -12.62
C VAL A 72 -3.02 2.92 -13.44
N LEU A 73 -3.46 2.20 -14.47
CA LEU A 73 -2.61 1.56 -15.47
C LEU A 73 -2.50 2.51 -16.67
N GLU A 74 -1.38 3.20 -16.80
CA GLU A 74 -1.02 3.94 -18.03
C GLU A 74 -0.54 2.99 -19.14
#